data_AF-A0A9Q3HMZ6-F1
#
_entry.id   AF-A0A9Q3HMZ6-F1
#
_cell.length_a   1.000
_cell.length_b   1.000
_cell.length_c   1.000
_cell.angle_alpha   90.00
_cell.angle_beta   90.00
_cell.angle_gamma   90.00
#
_symmetry.space_group_name_H-M   'P 1'
#
loop_
_entity.id
_entity.type
_entity.pdbx_description
1 polymer ?
#
loop_
_entity_poly.entity_id
_entity_poly.type
_entity_poly.pdbx_seq_one_letter_code
_entity_poly.pdbx_strand_id
1 'polypeptide(L)'
;MAEKWIEPYLSNLTNQDPSYLLNSWQLFKSQLFTLFGDPNEVRKAEEVLDSLRMKDIGHVSLSISNLRSLVSRIGDWGERALIHHFRKGLPSRILDQLASHPSRLNRYYPGA
;
A
#
# COMPACT_ATOMS: atom_id res chain seq x y z
N MET A 1 17.88 8.92 22.05
CA MET A 1 18.77 8.59 20.92
C MET A 1 18.41 7.22 20.41
N ALA A 2 18.29 7.04 19.09
CA ALA A 2 17.78 5.82 18.46
C ALA A 2 18.66 4.57 18.72
N GLU A 3 19.95 4.77 19.03
CA GLU A 3 20.93 3.71 19.36
C GLU A 3 20.45 2.76 20.46
N LYS A 4 19.95 3.28 21.58
CA LYS A 4 19.47 2.47 22.72
C LYS A 4 18.27 1.57 22.38
N TRP A 5 17.51 1.91 21.34
CA TRP A 5 16.34 1.14 20.92
C TRP A 5 16.70 0.02 19.94
N ILE A 6 17.85 0.14 19.27
CA ILE A 6 18.30 -0.78 18.22
C ILE A 6 19.26 -1.86 18.79
N GLU A 7 20.03 -1.53 19.83
CA GLU A 7 20.98 -2.44 20.50
C GLU A 7 20.47 -3.87 20.73
N PRO A 8 19.30 -4.13 21.36
CA PRO A 8 18.86 -5.49 21.65
C PRO A 8 18.52 -6.31 20.38
N TYR A 9 18.24 -5.63 19.26
CA TYR A 9 17.94 -6.28 17.99
C TYR A 9 19.19 -6.58 17.17
N LEU A 10 20.29 -5.85 17.40
CA LEU A 10 21.59 -6.14 16.77
C LEU A 10 22.17 -7.47 17.25
N SER A 11 21.92 -7.83 18.51
CA SER A 11 22.37 -9.08 19.14
C SER A 11 21.75 -10.34 18.52
N ASN A 12 20.61 -10.22 17.83
CA ASN A 12 19.89 -11.33 17.21
C ASN A 12 20.28 -11.57 15.74
N LEU A 13 21.11 -10.70 15.16
CA LEU A 13 21.60 -10.85 13.80
C LEU A 13 22.58 -12.02 13.75
N THR A 14 22.22 -13.04 12.98
CA THR A 14 22.74 -14.42 13.06
C THR A 14 24.21 -14.60 12.63
N ASN A 15 24.99 -13.53 12.52
CA ASN A 15 26.38 -13.56 12.08
C ASN A 15 27.20 -12.52 12.86
N GLN A 16 28.28 -13.00 13.47
CA GLN A 16 29.19 -12.30 14.39
C GLN A 16 30.00 -11.13 13.79
N ASP A 17 29.69 -10.69 12.57
CA ASP A 17 30.33 -9.54 11.94
C ASP A 17 29.28 -8.57 11.35
N PRO A 18 29.08 -7.37 11.90
CA PRO A 18 28.14 -6.38 11.36
C PRO A 18 28.42 -5.96 9.90
N SER A 19 29.63 -6.25 9.40
CA SER A 19 30.09 -5.84 8.08
C SER A 19 29.22 -6.36 6.93
N TYR A 20 28.65 -7.57 7.02
CA TYR A 20 27.86 -8.12 5.90
C TYR A 20 26.56 -7.35 5.64
N LEU A 21 26.00 -6.68 6.66
CA LEU A 21 24.83 -5.81 6.51
C LEU A 21 25.21 -4.51 5.82
N LEU A 22 26.38 -3.97 6.12
CA LEU A 22 26.89 -2.74 5.51
C LEU A 22 27.33 -2.96 4.06
N ASN A 23 27.69 -4.21 3.70
CA ASN A 23 28.15 -4.58 2.37
C ASN A 23 27.02 -4.82 1.36
N SER A 24 25.75 -4.90 1.80
CA SER A 24 24.62 -5.08 0.89
C SER A 24 23.37 -4.37 1.39
N TRP A 25 22.96 -3.34 0.64
CA TRP A 25 21.73 -2.60 0.90
C TRP A 25 20.49 -3.52 0.92
N GLN A 26 20.46 -4.55 0.08
CA GLN A 26 19.35 -5.50 0.02
C GLN A 26 19.28 -6.36 1.28
N LEU A 27 20.40 -6.84 1.79
CA LEU A 27 20.46 -7.64 3.02
C LEU A 27 20.15 -6.79 4.26
N PHE A 28 20.66 -5.57 4.32
CA PHE A 28 20.31 -4.61 5.37
C PHE A 28 18.80 -4.38 5.40
N LYS A 29 18.21 -4.07 4.25
CA LYS A 29 16.76 -3.84 4.11
C LYS A 29 15.98 -5.08 4.54
N SER A 30 16.34 -6.27 4.07
CA SER A 30 15.60 -7.49 4.42
C SER A 30 15.64 -7.79 5.91
N GLN A 31 16.81 -7.68 6.56
CA GLN A 31 16.95 -7.91 8.00
C GLN A 31 16.18 -6.87 8.81
N LEU A 32 16.18 -5.61 8.38
CA LEU A 32 15.41 -4.55 9.04
C LEU A 32 13.90 -4.80 8.95
N PHE A 33 13.39 -5.25 7.78
CA PHE A 33 11.99 -5.68 7.64
C PHE A 33 11.68 -6.96 8.42
N THR A 34 12.62 -7.89 8.55
CA THR A 34 12.41 -9.10 9.37
C THR A 34 12.32 -8.77 10.86
N LEU A 35 13.14 -7.84 11.36
CA LEU A 35 13.18 -7.48 12.78
C LEU A 35 12.05 -6.54 13.20
N PHE A 36 11.67 -5.60 12.33
CA PHE A 36 10.73 -4.52 12.67
C PHE A 36 9.47 -4.45 11.79
N GLY A 37 9.45 -5.18 10.67
CA GLY A 37 8.29 -5.23 9.78
C GLY A 37 7.21 -6.16 10.31
N ASP A 38 5.98 -5.96 9.85
CA ASP A 38 4.87 -6.88 10.11
C ASP A 38 4.84 -7.95 9.01
N PRO A 39 5.06 -9.25 9.33
CA PRO A 39 5.01 -10.32 8.34
C PRO A 39 3.66 -10.42 7.63
N ASN A 40 2.61 -9.87 8.21
CA ASN A 40 1.26 -9.84 7.67
C ASN A 40 0.86 -8.48 7.10
N GLU A 41 1.79 -7.53 6.93
CA GLU A 41 1.44 -6.16 6.47
C GLU A 41 0.66 -6.18 5.17
N VAL A 42 1.13 -6.97 4.19
CA VAL A 42 0.49 -7.12 2.89
C VAL A 42 -0.92 -7.70 3.05
N ARG A 43 -1.05 -8.84 3.75
CA ARG A 43 -2.35 -9.47 4.00
C ARG A 43 -3.33 -8.54 4.70
N LYS A 44 -2.88 -7.80 5.72
CA LYS A 44 -3.71 -6.81 6.42
C LYS A 44 -4.13 -5.68 5.51
N ALA A 45 -3.23 -5.19 4.66
CA ALA A 45 -3.55 -4.14 3.70
C ALA A 45 -4.58 -4.64 2.65
N GLU A 46 -4.48 -5.89 2.21
CA GLU A 46 -5.46 -6.53 1.33
C GLU A 46 -6.83 -6.67 2.01
N GLU A 47 -6.89 -7.11 3.27
CA GLU A 47 -8.14 -7.19 4.06
C GLU A 47 -8.80 -5.81 4.24
N VAL A 48 -7.98 -4.77 4.48
CA VAL A 48 -8.47 -3.39 4.55
C VAL A 48 -8.95 -2.90 3.19
N LEU A 49 -8.30 -3.28 2.10
CA LEU A 49 -8.71 -2.94 0.75
C LEU A 49 -10.05 -3.60 0.38
N ASP A 50 -10.26 -4.86 0.76
CA ASP A 50 -11.50 -5.59 0.51
C ASP A 50 -12.70 -5.04 1.27
N SER A 51 -12.45 -4.52 2.48
CA SER A 51 -13.45 -3.88 3.32
C SER A 51 -13.56 -2.36 3.09
N LEU A 52 -12.73 -1.79 2.21
CA LEU A 52 -12.70 -0.35 1.93
C LEU A 52 -14.01 0.08 1.27
N ARG A 53 -14.88 0.72 2.05
CA ARG A 53 -16.11 1.34 1.57
C ARG A 53 -16.08 2.82 1.87
N MET A 54 -16.36 3.63 0.86
CA MET A 54 -16.57 5.05 1.06
C MET A 54 -17.97 5.28 1.65
N LYS A 55 -18.05 6.09 2.70
CA LYS A 55 -19.34 6.51 3.27
C LYS A 55 -20.11 7.37 2.26
N ASP A 56 -21.45 7.36 2.31
CA ASP A 56 -22.30 8.13 1.36
C ASP A 56 -22.01 9.64 1.31
N ILE A 57 -21.64 10.22 2.46
CA ILE A 57 -21.27 11.64 2.62
C ILE A 57 -19.74 11.83 2.60
N GLY A 58 -18.98 10.75 2.41
CA GLY A 58 -17.52 10.78 2.40
C GLY A 58 -16.95 11.54 1.21
N HIS A 59 -15.85 12.27 1.44
CA HIS A 59 -15.11 12.92 0.37
C HIS A 59 -14.30 11.90 -0.44
N VAL A 60 -14.46 11.91 -1.77
CA VAL A 60 -13.73 11.04 -2.70
C VAL A 60 -12.22 11.19 -2.56
N SER A 61 -11.73 12.40 -2.26
CA SER A 61 -10.31 12.66 -2.02
C SER A 61 -9.74 11.86 -0.86
N LEU A 62 -10.49 11.70 0.24
CA LEU A 62 -10.07 10.88 1.38
C LEU A 62 -9.98 9.40 0.99
N SER A 63 -10.95 8.90 0.23
CA SER A 63 -10.92 7.52 -0.27
C SER A 63 -9.77 7.26 -1.23
N ILE A 64 -9.43 8.22 -2.10
CA ILE A 64 -8.26 8.13 -2.99
C ILE A 64 -6.96 8.11 -2.18
N SER A 65 -6.83 8.97 -1.16
CA SER A 65 -5.65 8.98 -0.28
C SER A 65 -5.49 7.66 0.48
N ASN A 66 -6.58 7.10 0.99
CA ASN A 66 -6.57 5.81 1.67
C ASN A 66 -6.17 4.67 0.70
N LEU A 67 -6.73 4.67 -0.51
CA LEU A 67 -6.36 3.70 -1.54
C LEU A 67 -4.87 3.79 -1.89
N ARG A 68 -4.33 5.00 -2.12
CA ARG A 68 -2.90 5.20 -2.44
C ARG A 68 -1.99 4.71 -1.33
N SER A 69 -2.35 4.95 -0.07
CA SER A 69 -1.63 4.43 1.08
C SER A 69 -1.62 2.89 1.09
N LEU A 70 -2.76 2.24 0.83
CA LEU A 70 -2.83 0.77 0.75
C LEU A 70 -2.02 0.20 -0.41
N VAL A 71 -2.12 0.81 -1.60
CA VAL A 71 -1.36 0.38 -2.79
C VAL A 71 0.16 0.45 -2.53
N SER A 72 0.64 1.48 -1.84
CA SER A 72 2.06 1.59 -1.48
C SER A 72 2.57 0.48 -0.55
N ARG A 73 1.68 -0.16 0.22
CA ARG A 73 2.01 -1.26 1.13
C ARG A 73 1.90 -2.62 0.47
N ILE A 74 0.94 -2.79 -0.43
CA ILE A 74 0.65 -4.05 -1.12
C ILE A 74 1.63 -4.28 -2.29
N GLY A 75 2.06 -3.23 -2.98
CA GLY A 75 3.01 -3.33 -4.09
C GLY A 75 2.36 -3.75 -5.41
N ASP A 76 2.77 -4.92 -5.95
CA ASP A 76 2.60 -5.40 -7.35
C ASP A 76 1.17 -5.74 -7.81
N TRP A 77 0.16 -5.07 -7.27
CA TRP A 77 -1.21 -5.25 -7.74
C TRP A 77 -1.43 -4.62 -9.12
N GLY A 78 -2.09 -5.36 -10.01
CA GLY A 78 -2.46 -4.86 -11.33
C GLY A 78 -3.48 -3.73 -11.26
N GLU A 79 -3.31 -2.70 -12.10
CA GLU A 79 -4.19 -1.53 -12.15
C GLU A 79 -5.68 -1.89 -12.30
N ARG A 80 -5.99 -2.90 -13.11
CA ARG A 80 -7.36 -3.39 -13.32
C ARG A 80 -8.00 -3.92 -12.03
N ALA A 81 -7.24 -4.64 -11.21
CA ALA A 81 -7.71 -5.14 -9.92
C ALA A 81 -7.97 -3.96 -8.97
N LEU A 82 -7.03 -3.01 -8.87
CA LEU A 82 -7.19 -1.82 -8.03
C LEU A 82 -8.42 -0.98 -8.41
N ILE A 83 -8.65 -0.77 -9.70
CA ILE A 83 -9.85 -0.07 -10.20
C ILE A 83 -11.12 -0.84 -9.82
N HIS A 84 -11.12 -2.17 -9.90
CA HIS A 84 -12.26 -2.99 -9.52
C HIS A 84 -12.60 -2.84 -8.04
N HIS A 85 -11.62 -2.98 -7.13
CA HIS A 85 -11.84 -2.82 -5.69
C HIS A 85 -12.27 -1.40 -5.34
N PHE A 86 -11.67 -0.38 -5.97
CA PHE A 86 -12.08 1.01 -5.76
C PHE A 86 -13.53 1.26 -6.16
N ARG A 87 -13.94 0.80 -7.36
CA ARG A 87 -15.34 0.94 -7.84
C ARG A 87 -16.34 0.21 -6.96
N LYS A 88 -16.00 -1.00 -6.48
CA LYS A 88 -16.83 -1.78 -5.55
C LYS A 88 -17.09 -1.04 -4.23
N GLY A 89 -16.15 -0.21 -3.79
CA GLY A 89 -16.25 0.58 -2.56
C GLY A 89 -16.96 1.94 -2.70
N LEU A 90 -17.34 2.36 -3.91
CA LEU A 90 -17.99 3.65 -4.15
C LEU A 90 -19.50 3.61 -3.86
N PRO A 91 -20.10 4.71 -3.37
CA PRO A 91 -21.54 4.84 -3.26
C PRO A 91 -22.22 4.83 -4.63
N SER A 92 -23.45 4.32 -4.68
CA SER A 92 -24.27 4.28 -5.90
C SER A 92 -24.38 5.65 -6.57
N ARG A 93 -24.60 6.72 -5.81
CA ARG A 93 -24.65 8.10 -6.33
C ARG A 93 -23.42 8.47 -7.17
N ILE A 94 -22.23 8.04 -6.76
CA ILE A 94 -21.00 8.33 -7.50
C ILE A 94 -20.87 7.42 -8.72
N LEU A 95 -21.26 6.15 -8.59
CA LEU A 95 -21.31 5.23 -9.72
C LEU A 95 -22.28 5.72 -10.80
N ASP A 96 -23.45 6.25 -10.41
CA ASP A 96 -24.45 6.83 -11.30
C ASP A 96 -23.93 8.12 -11.98
N GLN A 97 -23.20 8.95 -11.23
CA GLN A 97 -22.52 10.13 -11.79
C GLN A 97 -21.41 9.74 -12.80
N LEU A 98 -20.67 8.67 -12.53
CA LEU A 98 -19.66 8.14 -13.46
C LEU A 98 -20.32 7.53 -14.71
N ALA A 99 -21.42 6.81 -14.55
CA ALA A 99 -22.18 6.21 -15.65
C ALA A 99 -22.83 7.26 -16.55
N SER A 100 -23.30 8.36 -15.97
CA SER A 100 -23.90 9.50 -16.72
C SER A 100 -22.86 10.37 -17.44
N HIS A 101 -21.57 10.29 -17.08
CA HIS A 101 -20.49 11.10 -17.66
C HIS A 101 -19.25 10.27 -18.06
N PRO A 102 -19.38 9.31 -19.00
CA PRO A 102 -18.27 8.43 -19.40
C PRO A 102 -17.06 9.17 -20.00
N SER A 103 -17.28 10.38 -20.52
CA SER A 103 -16.33 11.12 -21.38
C SER A 103 -15.20 11.88 -20.66
N ARG A 104 -15.09 11.80 -19.33
CA ARG A 104 -13.99 12.47 -18.59
C ARG A 104 -12.76 11.61 -18.32
N LEU A 105 -12.84 10.30 -18.53
CA LEU A 105 -11.68 9.39 -18.43
C LEU A 105 -10.89 9.29 -19.75
N ASN A 106 -11.51 9.59 -20.90
CA ASN A 106 -10.87 9.50 -22.21
C ASN A 106 -9.92 10.68 -22.54
N ARG A 107 -9.71 11.61 -21.60
CA ARG A 107 -8.86 12.79 -21.82
C ARG A 107 -7.41 12.60 -21.34
N TYR A 108 -7.10 11.46 -20.73
CA TYR A 108 -5.76 11.14 -20.20
C TYR A 108 -5.03 10.02 -20.96
N TYR A 109 -5.64 9.45 -22.01
CA TYR A 109 -4.98 8.54 -22.94
C TYR A 109 -5.42 8.83 -24.38
N PRO A 110 -4.67 9.68 -25.13
CA PRO A 110 -4.82 9.76 -26.56
C PRO A 110 -4.03 8.60 -27.20
N GLY A 111 -4.72 7.67 -27.84
CA GLY A 111 -4.09 6.68 -28.73
C GLY A 111 -4.30 5.23 -28.30
N ALA A 112 -5.48 4.71 -28.63
CA ALA A 112 -5.61 3.37 -29.19
C ALA A 112 -5.78 3.53 -30.70
#